data_AF-A0A3C1SS28-F1
#
_entry.id   AF-A0A3C1SS28-F1
#
_cell.length_a   1.000
_cell.length_b   1.000
_cell.length_c   1.000
_cell.angle_alpha   90.00
_cell.angle_beta   90.00
_cell.angle_gamma   90.00
#
_symmetry.space_group_name_H-M   'P 1'
#
loop_
_entity.id
_entity.type
_entity.pdbx_description
1 polymer ?
#
loop_
_entity_poly.entity_id
_entity_poly.type
_entity_poly.pdbx_seq_one_letter_code
_entity_poly.pdbx_strand_id
1 'polypeptide(L)'
;WLYAAVGNPFAGFQLWRTQARGEPPFDWDRVLEQGAQRYSFNAAAPAMAVFQDALYIGTGVPMGEPLLEDAAGCELIRVLPDGRWELVTGQPRFSPIGLQVPVSTRGPGFDDPAQTVLSCLASSGDALYAATLARTPEAVSGFKLWQTVDGEQWRPIAAPTDGPSAACLPRVLMALPKFLFVGGDRCSDPTGDRREAFVWFGKSEI
;
A
#
# COMPACT_ATOMS: atom_id res chain seq x y z
N TRP A 1 -10.57 12.66 -12.35
CA TRP A 1 -10.90 12.68 -10.92
C TRP A 1 -9.63 12.93 -10.12
N LEU A 2 -9.70 13.77 -9.10
CA LEU A 2 -8.68 13.88 -8.04
C LEU A 2 -9.17 13.04 -6.85
N TYR A 3 -8.27 12.31 -6.21
CA TYR A 3 -8.56 11.47 -5.05
C TYR A 3 -7.74 11.92 -3.84
N ALA A 4 -8.34 11.81 -2.65
CA ALA A 4 -7.67 12.04 -1.38
C ALA A 4 -8.10 10.98 -0.37
N ALA A 5 -7.15 10.50 0.43
CA ALA A 5 -7.43 9.57 1.50
C ALA A 5 -7.17 10.21 2.87
N VAL A 6 -7.99 9.84 3.86
CA VAL A 6 -7.86 10.31 5.24
C VAL A 6 -7.79 9.09 6.14
N GLY A 7 -6.76 9.01 6.99
CA GLY A 7 -6.59 7.93 7.95
C GLY A 7 -7.47 8.11 9.20
N ASN A 8 -7.91 7.01 9.78
CA ASN A 8 -8.61 6.99 11.07
C ASN A 8 -8.29 5.68 11.79
N PRO A 9 -7.59 5.71 12.94
CA PRO A 9 -7.17 4.50 13.64
C PRO A 9 -8.33 3.75 14.32
N PHE A 10 -9.46 4.41 14.55
CA PHE A 10 -10.62 3.81 15.22
C PHE A 10 -11.62 3.24 14.22
N ALA A 11 -11.90 3.95 13.12
CA ALA A 11 -12.92 3.58 12.16
C ALA A 11 -12.38 3.01 10.85
N GLY A 12 -11.08 3.16 10.55
CA GLY A 12 -10.49 2.86 9.24
C GLY A 12 -10.51 4.05 8.28
N PHE A 13 -9.64 4.01 7.27
CA PHE A 13 -9.47 5.11 6.31
C PHE A 13 -10.76 5.40 5.53
N GLN A 14 -10.81 6.62 4.97
CA GLN A 14 -11.80 7.03 3.98
C GLN A 14 -11.12 7.46 2.69
N LEU A 15 -11.75 7.18 1.55
CA LEU A 15 -11.36 7.70 0.25
C LEU A 15 -12.42 8.67 -0.24
N TRP A 16 -11.97 9.83 -0.71
CA TRP A 16 -12.80 10.88 -1.27
C TRP A 16 -12.34 11.21 -2.69
N ARG A 17 -13.27 11.64 -3.54
CA ARG A 17 -12.97 12.10 -4.90
C ARG A 17 -13.65 13.41 -5.23
N THR A 18 -13.04 14.18 -6.11
CA THR A 18 -13.64 15.38 -6.69
C THR A 18 -13.25 15.53 -8.16
N GLN A 19 -14.06 16.25 -8.93
CA GLN A 19 -13.70 16.64 -10.29
C GLN A 19 -12.59 17.69 -10.32
N ALA A 20 -12.41 18.47 -9.23
CA ALA A 20 -11.45 19.57 -9.13
C ALA A 20 -11.49 20.54 -10.34
N ARG A 21 -12.71 20.91 -10.78
CA ARG A 21 -12.93 21.86 -11.87
C ARG A 21 -13.42 23.19 -11.29
N GLY A 22 -12.88 24.31 -11.78
CA GLY A 22 -13.23 25.65 -11.31
C GLY A 22 -12.46 26.09 -10.07
N GLU A 23 -13.03 27.02 -9.31
CA GLU A 23 -12.44 27.56 -8.07
C GLU A 23 -12.92 26.78 -6.83
N PRO A 24 -12.09 26.64 -5.78
CA PRO A 24 -12.50 26.03 -4.52
C PRO A 24 -13.57 26.86 -3.77
N PRO A 25 -14.36 26.26 -2.86
CA PRO A 25 -14.28 24.86 -2.41
C PRO A 25 -14.83 23.88 -3.44
N PHE A 26 -14.19 22.71 -3.54
CA PHE A 26 -14.65 21.64 -4.43
C PHE A 26 -15.70 20.75 -3.75
N ASP A 27 -16.62 20.21 -4.54
CA ASP A 27 -17.54 19.16 -4.09
C ASP A 27 -16.82 17.82 -4.03
N TRP A 28 -16.91 17.14 -2.87
CA TRP A 28 -16.26 15.86 -2.62
C TRP A 28 -17.28 14.75 -2.38
N ASP A 29 -17.12 13.66 -3.14
CA ASP A 29 -17.88 12.43 -2.95
C ASP A 29 -17.04 11.42 -2.16
N ARG A 30 -17.66 10.79 -1.15
CA ARG A 30 -17.04 9.66 -0.45
C ARG A 30 -17.13 8.40 -1.32
N VAL A 31 -15.99 7.75 -1.54
CA VAL A 31 -15.86 6.55 -2.37
C VAL A 31 -15.73 5.30 -1.50
N LEU A 32 -14.84 5.36 -0.50
CA LEU A 32 -14.63 4.28 0.47
C LEU A 32 -14.76 4.85 1.88
N GLU A 33 -15.26 4.02 2.78
CA GLU A 33 -15.35 4.33 4.19
C GLU A 33 -15.05 3.10 5.05
N GLN A 34 -14.83 3.34 6.33
CA GLN A 34 -14.60 2.30 7.33
C GLN A 34 -13.46 1.33 6.95
N GLY A 35 -12.38 1.84 6.36
CA GLY A 35 -11.26 1.02 5.89
C GLY A 35 -11.66 -0.02 4.84
N ALA A 36 -12.64 0.31 3.98
CA ALA A 36 -13.29 -0.61 3.04
C ALA A 36 -13.87 -1.84 3.75
N GLN A 37 -14.61 -1.57 4.83
CA GLN A 37 -15.24 -2.57 5.72
C GLN A 37 -14.24 -3.48 6.45
N ARG A 38 -12.98 -3.03 6.56
CA ARG A 38 -11.96 -3.66 7.40
C ARG A 38 -11.58 -2.85 8.64
N TYR A 39 -12.22 -1.69 8.81
CA TYR A 39 -12.10 -0.84 9.98
C TYR A 39 -10.64 -0.51 10.31
N SER A 40 -10.25 -0.60 11.59
CA SER A 40 -8.92 -0.25 12.10
C SER A 40 -7.78 -1.07 11.48
N PHE A 41 -8.03 -2.26 10.93
CA PHE A 41 -6.99 -3.03 10.20
C PHE A 41 -6.60 -2.36 8.87
N ASN A 42 -7.42 -1.44 8.37
CA ASN A 42 -7.10 -0.51 7.30
C ASN A 42 -7.20 0.92 7.86
N ALA A 43 -6.41 1.24 8.88
CA ALA A 43 -6.40 2.57 9.52
C ALA A 43 -5.93 3.68 8.57
N ALA A 44 -5.00 3.38 7.66
CA ALA A 44 -4.42 4.34 6.74
C ALA A 44 -4.39 3.83 5.29
N ALA A 45 -4.29 4.77 4.35
CA ALA A 45 -4.06 4.52 2.93
C ALA A 45 -2.86 5.35 2.43
N PRO A 46 -1.61 4.98 2.79
CA PRO A 46 -0.43 5.82 2.57
C PRO A 46 0.05 5.85 1.12
N ALA A 47 -0.41 4.93 0.27
CA ALA A 47 0.05 4.80 -1.11
C ALA A 47 -1.14 4.77 -2.08
N MET A 48 -1.03 5.53 -3.16
CA MET A 48 -1.97 5.49 -4.29
C MET A 48 -1.21 5.61 -5.61
N ALA A 49 -1.63 4.84 -6.61
CA ALA A 49 -1.13 4.98 -7.99
C ALA A 49 -2.21 4.60 -9.00
N VAL A 50 -2.19 5.25 -10.16
CA VAL A 50 -3.04 4.86 -11.29
C VAL A 50 -2.31 3.84 -12.15
N PHE A 51 -2.99 2.76 -12.51
CA PHE A 51 -2.49 1.73 -13.43
C PHE A 51 -3.66 1.11 -14.18
N GLN A 52 -3.57 1.00 -15.50
CA GLN A 52 -4.62 0.46 -16.37
C GLN A 52 -6.02 1.03 -16.06
N ASP A 53 -6.11 2.37 -16.03
CA ASP A 53 -7.33 3.14 -15.74
C ASP A 53 -7.98 2.92 -14.37
N ALA A 54 -7.38 2.13 -13.48
CA ALA A 54 -7.82 1.96 -12.11
C ALA A 54 -6.91 2.71 -11.11
N LEU A 55 -7.49 3.21 -10.02
CA LEU A 55 -6.74 3.74 -8.89
C LEU A 55 -6.46 2.62 -7.89
N TYR A 56 -5.19 2.25 -7.74
CA TYR A 56 -4.73 1.32 -6.72
C TYR A 56 -4.41 2.06 -5.43
N ILE A 57 -4.75 1.45 -4.30
CA ILE A 57 -4.67 2.03 -2.96
C ILE A 57 -4.04 1.00 -2.04
N GLY A 58 -2.83 1.30 -1.56
CA GLY A 58 -2.18 0.53 -0.51
C GLY A 58 -2.69 0.95 0.85
N THR A 59 -3.03 -0.01 1.69
CA THR A 59 -3.60 0.24 3.02
C THR A 59 -2.75 -0.40 4.13
N GLY A 60 -3.13 -0.18 5.38
CA GLY A 60 -2.64 -0.96 6.52
C GLY A 60 -2.67 -0.19 7.82
N VAL A 61 -1.93 -0.72 8.81
CA VAL A 61 -1.80 -0.14 10.15
C VAL A 61 -0.44 0.55 10.29
N PRO A 62 -0.37 1.90 10.26
CA PRO A 62 0.88 2.64 10.24
C PRO A 62 1.67 2.48 11.55
N MET A 63 2.97 2.73 11.49
CA MET A 63 3.93 2.52 12.59
C MET A 63 3.54 3.14 13.94
N GLY A 64 2.87 4.29 13.92
CA GLY A 64 2.48 5.00 15.14
C GLY A 64 1.25 4.42 15.85
N GLU A 65 0.56 3.47 15.23
CA GLU A 65 -0.64 2.86 15.78
C GLU A 65 -0.33 1.50 16.43
N PRO A 66 -0.99 1.17 17.55
CA PRO A 66 -0.84 -0.11 18.21
C PRO A 66 -1.25 -1.23 17.25
N LEU A 67 -0.45 -2.30 17.22
CA LEU A 67 -0.85 -3.52 16.55
C LEU A 67 -1.93 -4.19 17.42
N LEU A 68 -3.14 -4.27 16.89
CA LEU A 68 -4.18 -5.12 17.45
C LEU A 68 -3.76 -6.59 17.25
N GLU A 69 -4.14 -7.48 18.18
CA GLU A 69 -3.75 -8.90 18.25
C GLU A 69 -3.59 -9.53 16.86
N ASP A 70 -2.36 -9.99 16.56
CA ASP A 70 -1.92 -10.62 15.31
C ASP A 70 -2.20 -9.81 14.02
N ALA A 71 -1.34 -8.81 13.77
CA ALA A 71 -1.42 -7.90 12.63
C ALA A 71 -1.77 -8.62 11.32
N ALA A 72 -2.98 -8.42 10.84
CA ALA A 72 -3.55 -9.22 9.77
C ALA A 72 -3.08 -8.81 8.36
N GLY A 73 -1.86 -8.32 8.15
CA GLY A 73 -1.33 -7.90 6.84
C GLY A 73 -2.02 -6.68 6.18
N CYS A 74 -1.27 -5.93 5.36
CA CYS A 74 -1.78 -4.83 4.55
C CYS A 74 -2.69 -5.33 3.42
N GLU A 75 -3.47 -4.44 2.83
CA GLU A 75 -4.26 -4.77 1.66
C GLU A 75 -3.96 -3.83 0.50
N LEU A 76 -4.34 -4.31 -0.68
CA LEU A 76 -4.34 -3.53 -1.90
C LEU A 76 -5.76 -3.56 -2.45
N ILE A 77 -6.30 -2.38 -2.69
CA ILE A 77 -7.65 -2.18 -3.22
C ILE A 77 -7.52 -1.42 -4.53
N ARG A 78 -8.36 -1.71 -5.52
CA ARG A 78 -8.47 -0.89 -6.73
C ARG A 78 -9.87 -0.30 -6.89
N VAL A 79 -9.95 0.96 -7.31
CA VAL A 79 -11.18 1.62 -7.75
C VAL A 79 -11.17 1.69 -9.27
N LEU A 80 -12.19 1.10 -9.90
CA LEU A 80 -12.37 1.00 -11.34
C LEU A 80 -12.93 2.31 -11.92
N PRO A 81 -12.84 2.53 -13.25
CA PRO A 81 -13.37 3.72 -13.92
C PRO A 81 -14.86 3.99 -13.67
N ASP A 82 -15.65 2.94 -13.50
CA ASP A 82 -17.09 3.00 -13.22
C ASP A 82 -17.41 3.35 -11.76
N GLY A 83 -16.39 3.46 -10.90
CA GLY A 83 -16.50 3.77 -9.48
C GLY A 83 -16.72 2.55 -8.58
N ARG A 84 -16.82 1.34 -9.12
CA ARG A 84 -16.76 0.12 -8.30
C ARG A 84 -15.36 -0.03 -7.71
N TRP A 85 -15.27 -0.75 -6.60
CA TRP A 85 -13.99 -1.15 -6.05
C TRP A 85 -13.89 -2.66 -5.93
N GLU A 86 -12.65 -3.13 -5.99
CA GLU A 86 -12.29 -4.54 -5.88
C GLU A 86 -11.14 -4.71 -4.89
N LEU A 87 -11.21 -5.78 -4.11
CA LEU A 87 -10.09 -6.22 -3.29
C LEU A 87 -9.06 -6.89 -4.19
N VAL A 88 -7.83 -6.38 -4.23
CA VAL A 88 -6.73 -6.99 -5.01
C VAL A 88 -6.07 -8.08 -4.20
N THR A 89 -5.52 -7.74 -3.03
CA THR A 89 -5.04 -8.68 -2.00
C THR A 89 -5.67 -8.31 -0.66
N GLY A 90 -6.10 -9.32 0.11
CA GLY A 90 -6.67 -9.06 1.42
C GLY A 90 -7.59 -10.15 1.94
N GLN A 91 -8.35 -9.83 2.98
CA GLN A 91 -9.29 -10.75 3.59
C GLN A 91 -10.66 -10.66 2.91
N PRO A 92 -11.25 -11.76 2.41
CA PRO A 92 -12.60 -11.73 1.86
C PRO A 92 -13.62 -11.19 2.87
N ARG A 93 -14.54 -10.33 2.42
CA ARG A 93 -15.56 -9.74 3.30
C ARG A 93 -16.78 -9.22 2.53
N PHE A 94 -17.89 -9.07 3.23
CA PHE A 94 -19.06 -8.36 2.72
C PHE A 94 -18.83 -6.85 2.76
N SER A 95 -19.32 -6.17 1.73
CA SER A 95 -19.40 -4.72 1.65
C SER A 95 -20.79 -4.29 1.17
N PRO A 96 -21.12 -2.98 1.21
CA PRO A 96 -22.41 -2.48 0.69
C PRO A 96 -22.68 -2.82 -0.78
N ILE A 97 -21.65 -3.18 -1.55
CA ILE A 97 -21.76 -3.56 -2.97
C ILE A 97 -21.63 -5.08 -3.20
N GLY A 98 -21.66 -5.88 -2.12
CA GLY A 98 -21.63 -7.35 -2.19
C GLY A 98 -20.37 -7.97 -1.61
N LEU A 99 -20.17 -9.26 -1.89
CA LEU A 99 -19.00 -10.00 -1.44
C LEU A 99 -17.75 -9.54 -2.21
N GLN A 100 -16.71 -9.18 -1.47
CA GLN A 100 -15.40 -8.80 -1.98
C GLN A 100 -14.43 -9.97 -1.74
N VAL A 101 -13.92 -10.54 -2.83
CA VAL A 101 -12.92 -11.61 -2.81
C VAL A 101 -11.66 -11.07 -3.51
N PRO A 102 -10.45 -11.33 -2.96
CA PRO A 102 -9.21 -10.88 -3.58
C PRO A 102 -9.04 -11.40 -5.00
N VAL A 103 -8.96 -10.52 -6.00
CA VAL A 103 -8.75 -10.93 -7.40
C VAL A 103 -7.39 -11.59 -7.61
N SER A 104 -6.39 -11.26 -6.77
CA SER A 104 -5.08 -11.93 -6.82
C SER A 104 -5.06 -13.33 -6.21
N THR A 105 -6.17 -13.77 -5.59
CA THR A 105 -6.26 -14.98 -4.75
C THR A 105 -5.32 -14.99 -3.54
N ARG A 106 -4.74 -13.84 -3.18
CA ARG A 106 -3.87 -13.69 -2.02
C ARG A 106 -4.58 -13.03 -0.85
N GLY A 107 -4.33 -13.59 0.33
CA GLY A 107 -4.67 -13.01 1.61
C GLY A 107 -3.89 -11.72 1.89
N PRO A 108 -4.18 -11.06 3.02
CA PRO A 108 -3.48 -9.85 3.40
C PRO A 108 -1.96 -9.98 3.48
N GLY A 109 -1.24 -8.88 3.25
CA GLY A 109 0.21 -8.83 3.27
C GLY A 109 0.86 -9.67 2.17
N PHE A 110 0.10 -9.97 1.09
CA PHE A 110 0.46 -10.98 0.10
C PHE A 110 0.77 -12.34 0.75
N ASP A 111 -0.15 -12.80 1.60
CA ASP A 111 -0.06 -14.05 2.38
C ASP A 111 1.00 -14.04 3.52
N ASP A 112 1.53 -12.86 3.85
CA ASP A 112 2.43 -12.66 4.99
C ASP A 112 1.86 -11.60 5.95
N PRO A 113 1.23 -12.00 7.07
CA PRO A 113 0.59 -11.07 8.00
C PRO A 113 1.57 -10.06 8.62
N ALA A 114 2.87 -10.37 8.68
CA ALA A 114 3.87 -9.44 9.18
C ALA A 114 4.01 -8.19 8.29
N GLN A 115 3.60 -8.25 7.02
CA GLN A 115 3.58 -7.11 6.10
C GLN A 115 2.40 -6.19 6.41
N THR A 116 2.52 -5.31 7.41
CA THR A 116 1.37 -4.59 7.97
C THR A 116 0.96 -3.33 7.21
N VAL A 117 1.83 -2.80 6.33
CA VAL A 117 1.56 -1.57 5.56
C VAL A 117 2.09 -1.69 4.14
N LEU A 118 1.28 -1.33 3.15
CA LEU A 118 1.74 -1.09 1.78
C LEU A 118 2.10 0.39 1.64
N SER A 119 3.38 0.73 1.74
CA SER A 119 3.84 2.12 1.92
C SER A 119 4.09 2.88 0.64
N CYS A 120 4.32 2.18 -0.48
CA CYS A 120 4.56 2.83 -1.77
C CYS A 120 3.92 2.06 -2.91
N LEU A 121 3.40 2.80 -3.89
CA LEU A 121 2.96 2.29 -5.18
C LEU A 121 3.58 3.15 -6.28
N ALA A 122 4.02 2.53 -7.38
CA ALA A 122 4.54 3.24 -8.53
C ALA A 122 4.22 2.50 -9.82
N SER A 123 3.65 3.21 -10.79
CA SER A 123 3.40 2.69 -12.14
C SER A 123 4.50 3.14 -13.09
N SER A 124 4.97 2.23 -13.93
CA SER A 124 5.85 2.51 -15.07
C SER A 124 5.08 2.73 -16.38
N GLY A 125 3.76 2.57 -16.37
CA GLY A 125 2.92 2.42 -17.56
C GLY A 125 2.66 0.95 -17.87
N ASP A 126 3.73 0.16 -18.02
CA ASP A 126 3.64 -1.27 -18.40
C ASP A 126 3.47 -2.20 -17.19
N ALA A 127 3.97 -1.79 -16.03
CA ALA A 127 3.87 -2.53 -14.78
C ALA A 127 3.59 -1.62 -13.59
N LEU A 128 2.94 -2.18 -12.57
CA LEU A 128 2.73 -1.56 -11.27
C LEU A 128 3.59 -2.27 -10.21
N TYR A 129 4.21 -1.47 -9.36
CA TYR A 129 5.09 -1.92 -8.29
C TYR A 129 4.54 -1.51 -6.93
N ALA A 130 4.72 -2.37 -5.93
CA ALA A 130 4.31 -2.12 -4.56
C ALA A 130 5.46 -2.41 -3.60
N ALA A 131 5.57 -1.59 -2.55
CA ALA A 131 6.45 -1.86 -1.41
C ALA A 131 5.61 -2.14 -0.16
N THR A 132 5.84 -3.29 0.48
CA THR A 132 5.21 -3.65 1.75
C THR A 132 6.24 -3.61 2.87
N LEU A 133 5.80 -3.17 4.05
CA LEU A 133 6.62 -3.01 5.24
C LEU A 133 6.29 -4.10 6.25
N ALA A 134 7.33 -4.80 6.73
CA ALA A 134 7.14 -5.74 7.82
C ALA A 134 7.27 -5.05 9.18
N ARG A 135 6.34 -5.35 10.08
CA ARG A 135 6.42 -4.99 11.51
C ARG A 135 6.41 -6.26 12.33
N THR A 136 7.35 -6.37 13.26
CA THR A 136 7.26 -7.28 14.40
C THR A 136 6.93 -6.45 15.66
N PRO A 137 6.45 -7.07 16.74
CA PRO A 137 6.22 -6.36 17.99
C PRO A 137 7.47 -5.63 18.52
N GLU A 138 8.67 -6.16 18.21
CA GLU A 138 9.94 -5.66 18.72
C GLU A 138 10.71 -4.73 17.76
N ALA A 139 10.41 -4.75 16.46
CA ALA A 139 11.14 -3.98 15.46
C ALA A 139 10.39 -3.82 14.13
N VAL A 140 10.85 -2.86 13.32
CA VAL A 140 10.59 -2.89 11.87
C VAL A 140 11.55 -3.89 11.23
N SER A 141 11.06 -4.74 10.34
CA SER A 141 11.89 -5.76 9.67
C SER A 141 11.75 -5.65 8.16
N GLY A 142 12.52 -4.73 7.57
CA GLY A 142 12.66 -4.57 6.13
C GLY A 142 11.37 -4.27 5.34
N PHE A 143 11.52 -4.35 4.01
CA PHE A 143 10.42 -4.22 3.05
C PHE A 143 10.51 -5.31 1.99
N LYS A 144 9.37 -5.69 1.42
CA LYS A 144 9.29 -6.53 0.22
C LYS A 144 8.83 -5.69 -0.96
N LEU A 145 9.33 -6.02 -2.14
CA LEU A 145 8.88 -5.44 -3.39
C LEU A 145 8.06 -6.45 -4.18
N TRP A 146 7.00 -5.95 -4.79
CA TRP A 146 6.07 -6.72 -5.60
C TRP A 146 5.87 -6.04 -6.94
N GLN A 147 5.55 -6.83 -7.96
CA GLN A 147 5.24 -6.36 -9.29
C GLN A 147 4.02 -7.09 -9.85
N THR A 148 3.23 -6.35 -10.63
CA THR A 148 2.22 -6.89 -11.54
C THR A 148 2.29 -6.18 -12.91
N VAL A 149 1.86 -6.89 -13.96
CA VAL A 149 1.67 -6.36 -15.32
C VAL A 149 0.18 -6.28 -15.72
N ASP A 150 -0.71 -6.86 -14.91
CA ASP A 150 -2.15 -6.98 -15.19
C ASP A 150 -3.03 -6.46 -14.05
N GLY A 151 -2.44 -6.11 -12.90
CA GLY A 151 -3.16 -5.67 -11.72
C GLY A 151 -3.66 -6.80 -10.81
N GLU A 152 -3.54 -8.06 -11.23
CA GLU A 152 -4.16 -9.23 -10.59
C GLU A 152 -3.12 -10.26 -10.16
N GLN A 153 -2.18 -10.59 -11.04
CA GLN A 153 -1.09 -11.50 -10.74
C GLN A 153 0.11 -10.70 -10.22
N TRP A 154 0.47 -10.96 -8.96
CA TRP A 154 1.57 -10.29 -8.29
C TRP A 154 2.68 -11.28 -7.97
N ARG A 155 3.91 -10.89 -8.35
CA ARG A 155 5.14 -11.64 -8.06
C ARG A 155 6.09 -10.81 -7.18
N PRO A 156 6.80 -11.44 -6.23
CA PRO A 156 7.87 -10.75 -5.52
C PRO A 156 9.03 -10.47 -6.49
N ILE A 157 9.71 -9.34 -6.30
CA ILE A 157 10.94 -9.00 -7.03
C ILE A 157 12.08 -8.77 -6.03
N ALA A 158 13.31 -8.87 -6.52
CA ALA A 158 14.49 -8.71 -5.67
C ALA A 158 14.51 -7.32 -5.02
N ALA A 159 14.49 -7.30 -3.69
CA ALA A 159 14.76 -6.15 -2.85
C ALA A 159 16.21 -6.26 -2.31
N PRO A 160 16.82 -5.18 -1.80
CA PRO A 160 18.14 -5.30 -1.17
C PRO A 160 18.07 -6.25 0.04
N THR A 161 18.76 -7.40 -0.04
CA THR A 161 18.81 -8.42 1.02
C THR A 161 20.08 -8.39 1.86
N ASP A 162 21.11 -7.65 1.46
CA ASP A 162 22.46 -7.85 2.00
C ASP A 162 22.95 -6.65 2.84
N GLY A 163 23.14 -6.88 4.15
CA GLY A 163 23.82 -5.98 5.09
C GLY A 163 23.24 -6.01 6.52
N PRO A 164 24.06 -5.88 7.59
CA PRO A 164 23.59 -6.01 8.97
C PRO A 164 22.77 -4.77 9.38
N SER A 165 21.61 -5.01 10.01
CA SER A 165 20.62 -4.04 10.51
C SER A 165 19.87 -3.19 9.47
N ALA A 166 18.56 -3.31 9.21
CA ALA A 166 17.55 -4.41 9.27
C ALA A 166 16.14 -3.81 9.05
N ALA A 167 15.98 -2.49 9.11
CA ALA A 167 14.72 -1.80 8.83
C ALA A 167 14.93 -0.71 7.77
N CYS A 168 14.66 -1.03 6.51
CA CYS A 168 14.53 0.00 5.47
C CYS A 168 13.04 0.34 5.33
N LEU A 169 12.70 1.60 5.55
CA LEU A 169 11.36 2.17 5.43
C LEU A 169 11.25 2.89 4.08
N PRO A 170 10.74 2.25 3.01
CA PRO A 170 10.57 2.93 1.75
C PRO A 170 9.51 4.02 1.91
N ARG A 171 9.91 5.25 1.56
CA ARG A 171 9.07 6.45 1.55
C ARG A 171 8.72 6.85 0.13
N VAL A 172 9.62 6.56 -0.80
CA VAL A 172 9.50 6.87 -2.21
C VAL A 172 9.80 5.60 -2.99
N LEU A 173 8.90 5.27 -3.90
CA LEU A 173 9.12 4.30 -4.96
C LEU A 173 8.87 5.03 -6.28
N MET A 174 9.79 4.90 -7.22
CA MET A 174 9.64 5.42 -8.57
C MET A 174 9.96 4.31 -9.56
N ALA A 175 9.05 4.13 -10.52
CA ALA A 175 9.18 3.16 -11.58
C ALA A 175 9.46 3.88 -12.90
N LEU A 176 10.62 3.61 -13.47
CA LEU A 176 11.08 4.17 -14.73
C LEU A 176 11.30 3.02 -15.72
N PRO A 177 11.26 3.27 -17.04
CA PRO A 177 11.24 2.20 -18.04
C PRO A 177 12.34 1.14 -17.90
N LYS A 178 13.50 1.50 -17.34
CA LYS A 178 14.65 0.58 -17.18
C LYS A 178 15.07 0.34 -15.73
N PHE A 179 14.54 1.09 -14.78
CA PHE A 179 15.02 1.04 -13.39
C PHE A 179 13.94 1.38 -12.38
N LEU A 180 14.07 0.78 -11.21
CA LEU A 180 13.33 1.11 -10.01
C LEU A 180 14.23 1.92 -9.09
N PHE A 181 13.67 2.97 -8.51
CA PHE A 181 14.32 3.74 -7.45
C PHE A 181 13.49 3.59 -6.18
N VAL A 182 14.15 3.23 -5.09
CA VAL A 182 13.57 3.23 -3.75
C VAL A 182 14.39 4.17 -2.87
N GLY A 183 13.72 5.13 -2.25
CA GLY A 183 14.32 6.03 -1.27
C GLY A 183 13.57 5.95 0.05
N GLY A 184 14.29 6.08 1.16
CA GLY A 184 13.65 6.08 2.47
C GLY A 184 14.62 6.16 3.64
N ASP A 185 14.15 5.66 4.78
CA ASP A 185 14.91 5.67 6.04
C ASP A 185 15.46 4.28 6.34
N ARG A 186 16.72 4.16 6.73
CA ARG A 186 17.31 2.96 7.33
C ARG A 186 17.37 3.17 8.83
N CYS A 187 16.72 2.32 9.63
CA CYS A 187 16.97 2.31 11.06
C CYS A 187 18.28 1.57 11.33
N SER A 188 19.23 2.26 11.96
CA SER A 188 20.51 1.68 12.37
C SER A 188 20.44 0.94 13.71
N ASP A 189 19.34 1.11 14.45
CA ASP A 189 19.04 0.43 15.71
C ASP A 189 17.67 -0.27 15.69
N PRO A 190 17.45 -1.26 16.59
CA PRO A 190 16.16 -1.96 16.69
C PRO A 190 15.01 -1.06 17.16
N THR A 191 15.30 0.02 17.91
CA THR A 191 14.28 0.93 18.46
C THR A 191 13.73 1.90 17.41
N GLY A 192 14.47 2.13 16.31
CA GLY A 192 14.05 3.02 15.22
C GLY A 192 14.32 4.50 15.46
N ASP A 193 15.11 4.82 16.49
CA ASP A 193 15.42 6.19 16.93
C ASP A 193 16.49 6.83 16.05
N ARG A 194 17.43 6.05 15.52
CA ARG A 194 18.43 6.52 14.55
C ARG A 194 18.06 6.10 13.14
N ARG A 195 17.76 7.11 12.31
CA ARG A 195 17.40 6.94 10.90
C ARG A 195 18.42 7.61 10.01
N GLU A 196 18.95 6.85 9.06
CA GLU A 196 19.81 7.35 7.99
C GLU A 196 19.07 7.28 6.66
N ALA A 197 19.36 8.20 5.75
CA ALA A 197 18.79 8.10 4.40
C ALA A 197 19.37 6.86 3.69
N PHE A 198 18.52 6.11 3.00
CA PHE A 198 18.95 5.08 2.06
C PHE A 198 18.38 5.34 0.67
N VAL A 199 19.14 4.88 -0.31
CA VAL A 199 18.74 4.83 -1.71
C VAL A 199 19.10 3.46 -2.27
N TRP A 200 18.19 2.88 -3.03
CA TRP A 200 18.41 1.64 -3.76
C TRP A 200 17.94 1.77 -5.21
N PHE A 201 18.71 1.15 -6.11
CA PHE A 201 18.38 1.04 -7.52
C PHE A 201 18.22 -0.43 -7.90
N GLY A 202 17.12 -0.75 -8.56
CA GLY A 202 16.84 -2.07 -9.12
C GLY A 202 16.57 -2.00 -10.62
N LYS A 203 16.50 -3.15 -11.28
CA LYS A 203 15.97 -3.22 -12.65
C LYS A 203 14.44 -3.26 -12.59
N SER A 204 13.81 -2.51 -13.49
CA SER A 204 12.40 -2.72 -13.84
C SER A 204 12.37 -3.97 -14.73
N GLU A 205 11.85 -5.09 -14.21
CA GLU A 205 11.74 -6.32 -15.00
C GLU A 205 10.47 -6.24 -15.84
N ILE A 206 10.59 -6.05 -17.15
CA ILE A 206 9.48 -6.18 -18.11
C ILE A 206 9.79 -7.37 -19.02
#